data_AF-A0A7J4I7M6-F1
#
_entry.id   AF-A0A7J4I7M6-F1
#
_cell.length_a   1.000
_cell.length_b   1.000
_cell.length_c   1.000
_cell.angle_alpha   90.00
_cell.angle_beta   90.00
_cell.angle_gamma   90.00
#
_symmetry.space_group_name_H-M   'P 1'
#
loop_
_entity.id
_entity.type
_entity.pdbx_description
1 polymer ?
#
loop_
_entity_poly.entity_id
_entity_poly.type
_entity_poly.pdbx_seq_one_letter_code
_entity_poly.pdbx_strand_id
1 'polypeptide(L)' 'MGYEFHVHGLWILGALSFFVGTLIAGNLEWVEGTTNASFILSVIIAFLFILFAGALWISAAVNARQEQR' A
#
# COMPACT_ATOMS: atom_id res chain seq x y z
N MET A 1 1.96 0.03 -26.39
CA MET A 1 1.33 1.16 -25.66
C MET A 1 0.49 0.72 -24.46
N GLY A 2 -0.17 -0.44 -24.47
CA GLY A 2 -1.02 -0.84 -23.32
C GLY A 2 -0.26 -1.21 -22.04
N TYR A 3 0.93 -1.81 -22.15
CA TYR A 3 1.65 -2.38 -20.99
C TYR A 3 2.44 -1.34 -20.17
N GLU A 4 3.01 -0.31 -20.80
CA GLU A 4 3.61 0.83 -20.05
C GLU A 4 2.60 1.51 -19.13
N PHE A 5 1.35 1.68 -19.59
CA PHE A 5 0.28 2.21 -18.75
C PHE A 5 -0.04 1.30 -17.55
N HIS A 6 0.07 -0.03 -17.71
CA HIS A 6 -0.12 -0.96 -16.60
C HIS A 6 1.01 -0.87 -15.58
N VAL A 7 2.27 -0.75 -16.02
CA VAL A 7 3.43 -0.61 -15.11
C VAL A 7 3.31 0.70 -14.32
N HIS A 8 3.05 1.83 -15.00
CA HIS A 8 2.89 3.12 -14.34
C HIS A 8 1.65 3.18 -13.45
N GLY A 9 0.53 2.60 -13.89
CA GLY A 9 -0.71 2.54 -13.12
C GLY A 9 -0.56 1.75 -11.82
N LEU A 10 0.08 0.57 -11.88
CA LEU A 10 0.40 -0.23 -10.69
C LEU A 10 1.35 0.52 -9.75
N TRP A 11 2.31 1.27 -10.30
CA TRP A 11 3.23 2.07 -9.51
C TRP A 11 2.53 3.20 -8.74
N ILE A 12 1.63 3.92 -9.41
CA ILE A 12 0.84 5.01 -8.81
C ILE A 12 -0.12 4.44 -7.75
N LEU A 13 -0.81 3.33 -8.05
CA LEU A 13 -1.69 2.67 -7.09
C LEU A 13 -0.92 2.15 -5.87
N GLY A 14 0.28 1.63 -6.07
CA GLY A 14 1.18 1.23 -4.98
C GLY A 14 1.54 2.41 -4.09
N ALA A 15 1.97 3.52 -4.69
CA ALA A 15 2.30 4.74 -3.95
C ALA A 15 1.11 5.32 -3.18
N LEU A 16 -0.09 5.32 -3.77
CA LEU A 16 -1.31 5.78 -3.12
C LEU A 16 -1.68 4.88 -1.93
N SER A 17 -1.61 3.55 -2.11
CA SER A 17 -1.88 2.59 -1.04
C SER A 17 -0.87 2.71 0.10
N PHE A 18 0.41 2.92 -0.23
CA PHE A 18 1.46 3.15 0.75
C PHE A 18 1.21 4.46 1.53
N PHE A 19 0.87 5.54 0.83
CA PHE A 19 0.54 6.83 1.45
C PHE A 19 -0.62 6.72 2.43
N VAL A 20 -1.70 6.03 2.07
CA VAL A 20 -2.83 5.81 2.98
C VAL A 20 -2.39 4.98 4.20
N GLY A 21 -1.64 3.90 3.98
CA GLY A 21 -1.14 3.06 5.07
C GLY A 21 -0.25 3.82 6.05
N THR A 22 0.69 4.63 5.55
CA THR A 22 1.58 5.45 6.40
C THR A 22 0.85 6.61 7.07
N LEU A 23 -0.16 7.20 6.44
CA LEU A 23 -1.00 8.23 7.07
C LEU A 23 -1.74 7.65 8.27
N ILE A 24 -2.32 6.46 8.16
CA ILE A 24 -2.97 5.78 9.28
C ILE A 24 -1.94 5.45 10.37
N ALA A 25 -0.84 4.78 10.01
CA ALA A 25 0.17 4.37 10.99
C ALA A 25 0.84 5.55 11.70
N GLY A 26 1.10 6.64 10.98
CA GLY A 26 1.78 7.83 11.50
C GLY A 26 0.91 8.73 12.37
N ASN A 27 -0.41 8.61 12.29
CA ASN A 27 -1.36 9.36 13.11
C ASN A 27 -2.03 8.47 14.18
N LEU A 28 -1.54 7.23 14.38
CA LEU A 28 -2.11 6.33 15.36
C LEU A 28 -1.62 6.70 16.77
N GLU A 29 -2.54 7.19 17.60
CA GLU A 29 -2.26 7.56 18.99
C GLU A 29 -3.30 6.91 19.92
N TRP A 30 -2.84 6.50 21.10
CA TRP A 30 -3.72 5.97 22.13
C TRP A 30 -4.37 7.11 22.91
N VAL A 31 -5.64 7.38 22.63
CA VAL A 31 -6.41 8.45 23.29
C VAL A 31 -7.51 7.88 24.20
N GLU A 32 -8.08 8.70 25.08
CA GLU A 32 -9.23 8.30 25.90
C GLU A 32 -10.39 7.79 25.03
N GLY A 33 -10.96 6.65 25.41
CA GLY A 33 -11.98 5.96 24.61
C GLY A 33 -11.44 4.96 23.59
N THR A 34 -10.11 4.89 23.39
CA THR A 34 -9.50 3.85 22.55
C THR A 34 -9.61 2.49 23.23
N THR A 35 -10.13 1.51 22.51
CA THR A 35 -10.13 0.11 22.96
C THR A 35 -8.94 -0.64 22.39
N ASN A 36 -8.49 -1.69 23.08
CA ASN A 36 -7.43 -2.57 22.57
C ASN A 36 -7.77 -3.11 21.18
N ALA A 37 -9.04 -3.47 20.97
CA ALA A 37 -9.52 -3.99 19.69
C ALA A 37 -9.41 -2.95 18.57
N SER A 38 -9.89 -1.72 18.79
CA SER A 38 -9.85 -0.66 17.77
C SER A 38 -8.42 -0.24 17.41
N PHE A 39 -7.52 -0.19 18.39
CA PHE A 39 -6.12 0.14 18.15
C PHE A 39 -5.42 -0.94 17.31
N ILE A 40 -5.53 -2.21 17.73
CA ILE A 40 -4.94 -3.34 17.00
C ILE A 40 -5.48 -3.43 15.58
N LEU A 41 -6.80 -3.25 15.41
CA LEU A 41 -7.44 -3.31 14.10
C LEU A 41 -6.93 -2.20 13.18
N SER A 42 -6.70 -0.99 13.71
CA SER A 42 -6.14 0.12 12.93
C SER A 42 -4.69 -0.13 12.50
N VAL A 43 -3.86 -0.72 13.38
CA VAL A 43 -2.50 -1.16 13.04
C VAL A 43 -2.54 -2.21 11.92
N ILE A 44 -3.42 -3.20 12.02
CA ILE A 44 -3.57 -4.25 11.01
C ILE A 44 -3.98 -3.65 9.67
N ILE A 45 -4.94 -2.72 9.64
CA ILE A 45 -5.36 -2.05 8.41
C ILE A 45 -4.19 -1.30 7.77
N ALA A 46 -3.45 -0.51 8.55
CA ALA A 46 -2.29 0.22 8.04
C ALA A 46 -1.23 -0.74 7.46
N PHE A 47 -0.96 -1.83 8.17
CA PHE A 47 -0.04 -2.87 7.71
C PHE A 47 -0.48 -3.52 6.40
N LEU A 48 -1.78 -3.85 6.26
CA LEU A 48 -2.33 -4.42 5.03
C LEU A 48 -2.20 -3.47 3.84
N PHE A 49 -2.43 -2.17 4.02
CA PHE A 49 -2.22 -1.18 2.98
C PHE A 49 -0.76 -1.11 2.52
N ILE A 50 0.18 -1.16 3.46
CA ILE A 50 1.62 -1.15 3.16
C ILE A 50 2.04 -2.44 2.43
N LEU A 51 1.56 -3.61 2.87
CA LEU A 51 1.81 -4.87 2.17
C LEU A 51 1.23 -4.88 0.76
N PHE A 52 0.01 -4.37 0.60
CA PHE A 52 -0.65 -4.28 -0.70
C PHE A 52 0.12 -3.36 -1.65
N ALA A 53 0.62 -2.23 -1.16
CA ALA A 53 1.51 -1.36 -1.94
C ALA A 53 2.77 -2.09 -2.42
N GLY A 54 3.44 -2.84 -1.52
CA GLY A 54 4.59 -3.66 -1.87
C GLY A 54 4.26 -4.70 -2.95
N ALA A 55 3.13 -5.38 -2.83
CA ALA A 55 2.66 -6.34 -3.82
C ALA A 55 2.45 -5.70 -5.20
N LEU A 56 1.81 -4.52 -5.24
CA LEU A 56 1.58 -3.78 -6.49
C LEU A 56 2.90 -3.37 -7.19
N TRP A 57 3.90 -2.93 -6.44
CA TRP A 57 5.22 -2.60 -7.01
C TRP A 57 5.97 -3.84 -7.49
N ILE A 58 5.87 -4.97 -6.79
CA ILE A 58 6.43 -6.24 -7.27
C ILE A 58 5.75 -6.63 -8.59
N SER A 59 4.42 -6.55 -8.68
CA SER A 59 3.69 -6.82 -9.92
C SER A 59 4.10 -5.87 -11.05
N ALA A 60 4.29 -4.58 -10.75
CA ALA A 60 4.77 -3.61 -11.74
C ALA A 60 6.18 -3.96 -12.25
N ALA A 61 7.10 -4.34 -11.36
CA ALA A 61 8.46 -4.73 -11.72
C ALA A 61 8.50 -6.02 -12.56
N VAL A 62 7.66 -7.01 -12.23
CA VAL A 62 7.53 -8.24 -13.02
C VAL A 62 7.01 -7.93 -14.42
N ASN A 63 5.97 -7.11 -14.55
CA ASN A 63 5.44 -6.70 -15.86
C ASN A 63 6.48 -5.91 -16.67
N ALA A 64 7.18 -4.95 -16.05
CA ALA A 64 8.23 -4.18 -16.72
C ALA A 64 9.34 -5.09 -17.25
N ARG A 65 9.71 -6.13 -16.51
CA ARG A 65 10.70 -7.12 -16.96
C ARG A 65 10.21 -7.96 -18.14
N GLN A 66 8.92 -8.26 -18.21
CA GLN A 66 8.34 -9.00 -19.34
C GLN A 66 8.33 -8.14 -20.62
N GLU A 67 8.14 -6.83 -20.52
CA GLU A 67 8.20 -5.92 -21.68
C GLU A 67 9.61 -5.79 -22.29
N GLN A 68 10.65 -5.96 -21.46
CA GLN A 68 12.06 -5.85 -21.90
C GLN A 68 12.62 -7.15 -22.50
N ARG A 69 11.85 -8.25 -22.53
CA ARG A 69 12.25 -9.55 -23.10
C ARG A 69 11.67 -9.74 -24.48
#